data_AF-A0AAC9AQZ6-F1
#
_entry.id   AF-A0AAC9AQZ6-F1
#
_cell.length_a   1.000
_cell.length_b   1.000
_cell.length_c   1.000
_cell.angle_alpha   90.00
_cell.angle_beta   90.00
_cell.angle_gamma   90.00
#
_symmetry.space_group_name_H-M   'P 1'
#
loop_
_entity.id
_entity.type
_entity.pdbx_description
1 polymer ?
#
loop_
_entity_poly.entity_id
_entity_poly.type
_entity_poly.pdbx_seq_one_letter_code
_entity_poly.pdbx_strand_id
1 'polypeptide(L)' 'MADQPSPVIQGVAEIVADHMDAILRCFKPGAKITVLVRHPDTPDGRKDFVLSDDDLALAVVAIQQRLDPANPTIRGEV' A
#
# COMPACT_ATOMS: atom_id res chain seq x y z
N MET A 1 0.37 -4.52 -27.60
CA MET A 1 -0.19 -5.71 -26.93
C MET A 1 0.07 -5.53 -25.46
N ALA A 2 -0.96 -5.27 -24.65
CA ALA A 2 -0.79 -5.09 -23.22
C ALA A 2 -0.40 -6.44 -22.60
N ASP A 3 0.71 -6.46 -21.88
CA ASP A 3 1.18 -7.58 -21.09
C ASP A 3 0.06 -7.90 -20.07
N GLN A 4 -0.71 -8.97 -20.31
CA GLN A 4 -1.78 -9.33 -19.38
C GLN A 4 -1.13 -9.82 -18.08
N PRO A 5 -1.57 -9.33 -16.91
CA PRO A 5 -1.06 -9.83 -15.65
C PRO A 5 -1.29 -11.33 -15.60
N SER A 6 -0.26 -12.08 -15.19
CA SER A 6 -0.35 -13.53 -15.10
C SER A 6 -1.55 -13.91 -14.21
N PRO A 7 -2.25 -15.03 -14.46
CA PRO A 7 -3.44 -15.42 -13.69
C PRO A 7 -3.19 -15.54 -12.18
N VAL A 8 -1.92 -15.75 -11.78
CA VAL A 8 -1.47 -15.71 -10.38
C VAL A 8 -1.55 -14.30 -9.79
N ILE A 9 -1.13 -13.28 -10.55
CA ILE A 9 -1.18 -11.88 -10.12
C ILE A 9 -2.63 -11.40 -9.97
N GLN A 10 -3.51 -11.82 -10.89
CA GLN A 10 -4.94 -11.50 -10.82
C GLN A 10 -5.60 -12.07 -9.56
N GLY A 11 -5.36 -13.35 -9.25
CA GLY A 11 -5.93 -13.99 -8.05
C GLY A 11 -5.40 -13.39 -6.74
N VAL A 12 -4.13 -12.99 -6.69
CA VAL A 12 -3.57 -12.27 -5.53
C VAL A 12 -4.23 -10.91 -5.36
N ALA A 13 -4.47 -10.18 -6.46
CA ALA A 13 -5.12 -8.87 -6.39
C ALA A 13 -6.55 -8.96 -5.84
N GLU A 14 -7.32 -9.97 -6.23
CA GLU A 14 -8.69 -10.22 -5.71
C GLU A 14 -8.68 -10.53 -4.22
N ILE A 15 -7.80 -11.42 -3.77
CA ILE A 15 -7.66 -11.75 -2.33
C ILE A 15 -7.27 -10.51 -1.53
N VAL A 16 -6.32 -9.72 -2.03
CA VAL A 16 -5.89 -8.48 -1.36
C VAL A 16 -7.05 -7.47 -1.30
N ALA A 17 -7.82 -7.33 -2.38
CA ALA A 17 -8.98 -6.45 -2.43
C ALA A 17 -10.06 -6.83 -1.39
N ASP A 18 -10.37 -8.11 -1.25
CA ASP A 18 -11.33 -8.59 -0.25
C ASP A 18 -10.91 -8.24 1.19
N HIS A 19 -9.61 -8.33 1.49
CA HIS A 19 -9.06 -7.94 2.79
C HIS A 19 -9.00 -6.42 2.98
N MET A 20 -8.85 -5.66 1.90
CA MET A 20 -8.85 -4.19 1.94
C MET A 20 -10.18 -3.62 2.40
N ASP A 21 -11.29 -4.20 1.95
CA ASP A 21 -12.63 -3.78 2.40
C ASP A 21 -12.81 -3.96 3.92
N ALA A 22 -12.27 -5.05 4.48
CA ALA A 22 -12.31 -5.27 5.92
C ALA A 22 -11.45 -4.24 6.69
N ILE A 23 -10.27 -3.91 6.17
CA ILE A 23 -9.35 -2.92 6.75
C ILE A 23 -9.94 -1.51 6.68
N LEU A 24 -10.56 -1.13 5.55
CA LEU A 24 -11.19 0.18 5.35
C LEU A 24 -12.27 0.48 6.39
N ARG A 25 -13.00 -0.55 6.86
CA ARG A 25 -14.04 -0.41 7.89
C ARG A 25 -13.49 0.03 9.25
N CYS A 26 -12.20 -0.11 9.51
CA CYS A 26 -11.55 0.36 10.73
C CYS A 26 -11.29 1.87 10.72
N PHE A 27 -11.40 2.53 9.58
CA PHE A 27 -11.06 3.94 9.41
C PHE A 27 -12.29 4.82 9.22
N LYS A 28 -12.10 6.13 9.40
CA LYS A 28 -13.16 7.11 9.14
C LYS A 28 -13.52 7.13 7.65
N PRO A 29 -14.78 7.40 7.28
CA PRO A 29 -15.16 7.60 5.89
C PRO A 29 -14.26 8.65 5.21
N GLY A 30 -13.78 8.34 3.99
CA GLY A 30 -12.85 9.19 3.25
C GLY A 30 -11.38 9.02 3.64
N ALA A 31 -11.04 8.09 4.54
CA ALA A 31 -9.66 7.73 4.78
C ALA A 31 -9.01 7.16 3.52
N LYS A 32 -7.77 7.58 3.26
CA LYS A 32 -6.96 7.11 2.15
C LYS A 32 -6.02 6.01 2.60
N ILE A 33 -5.96 4.93 1.83
CA ILE A 33 -5.12 3.77 2.12
C ILE A 33 -4.15 3.54 0.97
N THR A 34 -2.89 3.32 1.35
CA THR A 34 -1.81 2.86 0.46
C THR A 34 -1.19 1.61 1.08
N VAL A 35 -1.22 0.50 0.36
CA VAL A 35 -0.55 -0.75 0.71
C VAL A 35 0.70 -0.90 -0.14
N LEU A 36 1.83 -1.06 0.54
CA LEU A 36 3.13 -1.37 -0.06
C LEU A 36 3.59 -2.74 0.45
N VAL A 37 3.73 -3.70 -0.45
CA VAL A 37 4.27 -5.03 -0.14
C VAL A 37 5.66 -5.13 -0.76
N ARG A 38 6.67 -5.25 0.11
CA ARG A 38 8.07 -5.33 -0.30
C ARG A 38 8.39 -6.72 -0.83
N HIS A 39 9.01 -6.81 -2.00
CA HIS A 39 9.53 -8.09 -2.47
C HIS A 39 10.78 -8.47 -1.65
N PRO A 40 10.81 -9.61 -0.95
CA PRO A 40 11.89 -9.94 -0.02
C PRO A 40 13.26 -10.01 -0.69
N ASP A 41 13.32 -10.58 -1.91
CA ASP A 41 14.57 -10.75 -2.65
C ASP A 41 14.97 -9.55 -3.51
N THR A 42 14.25 -8.42 -3.43
CA THR A 42 14.48 -7.27 -4.31
C THR A 42 14.37 -5.97 -3.51
N PRO A 43 15.44 -5.59 -2.79
CA PRO A 43 15.41 -4.47 -1.84
C PRO A 43 15.35 -3.09 -2.52
N ASP A 44 15.61 -3.00 -3.83
CA ASP A 44 15.51 -1.76 -4.60
C ASP A 44 14.05 -1.32 -4.87
N GLY A 45 13.08 -2.15 -4.50
CA GLY A 45 11.65 -1.88 -4.59
C GLY A 45 11.06 -1.96 -5.99
N ARG A 46 11.84 -2.35 -7.01
CA ARG A 46 11.36 -2.43 -8.42
C ARG A 46 10.30 -3.50 -8.65
N LYS A 47 10.20 -4.47 -7.73
CA LYS A 47 9.21 -5.55 -7.76
C LYS A 47 8.17 -5.45 -6.64
N ASP A 48 8.15 -4.32 -5.93
CA ASP A 48 7.16 -4.12 -4.88
C ASP A 48 5.77 -4.00 -5.48
N PHE A 49 4.80 -4.56 -4.77
CA PHE A 49 3.40 -4.36 -5.10
C PHE A 49 2.90 -3.12 -4.37
N VAL A 50 2.27 -2.20 -5.11
CA VAL A 50 1.66 -0.99 -4.59
C VAL A 50 0.20 -0.95 -5.01
N LEU A 51 -0.69 -0.83 -4.02
CA LEU A 51 -2.12 -0.61 -4.21
C LEU A 51 -2.54 0.62 -3.41
N SER A 52 -3.19 1.60 -4.04
CA SER A 52 -3.58 2.84 -3.37
C SER A 52 -4.88 3.40 -3.93
N ASP A 53 -5.73 3.91 -3.04
CA ASP A 53 -6.87 4.82 -3.34
C ASP A 53 -6.47 6.31 -3.16
N ASP A 54 -5.22 6.55 -2.77
CA ASP A 54 -4.68 7.91 -2.62
C ASP A 54 -4.00 8.40 -3.91
N ASP A 55 -3.76 9.70 -3.96
CA ASP A 55 -2.75 10.25 -4.87
C ASP A 55 -1.36 9.83 -4.37
N LEU A 56 -0.62 9.09 -5.20
CA LEU A 56 0.69 8.57 -4.81
C LEU A 56 1.70 9.66 -4.45
N ALA A 57 1.64 10.84 -5.07
CA ALA A 57 2.53 11.93 -4.73
C ALA A 57 2.21 12.49 -3.34
N LEU A 58 0.91 12.62 -3.00
CA LEU A 58 0.48 13.00 -1.66
C LEU A 58 0.86 11.95 -0.61
N ALA A 59 0.69 10.67 -0.93
CA ALA A 59 1.10 9.57 -0.05
C ALA A 59 2.61 9.61 0.23
N VAL A 60 3.44 9.85 -0.80
CA VAL A 60 4.90 10.00 -0.65
C VAL A 60 5.25 11.17 0.24
N VAL A 61 4.62 12.34 0.05
CA VAL A 61 4.83 13.51 0.92
C VAL A 61 4.45 13.19 2.36
N ALA A 62 3.32 12.54 2.60
CA ALA A 62 2.89 12.14 3.93
C ALA A 62 3.87 11.17 4.60
N ILE A 63 4.45 10.22 3.84
CA ILE A 63 5.49 9.32 4.35
C ILE A 63 6.76 10.09 4.69
N GLN A 64 7.22 10.99 3.83
CA GLN A 64 8.41 11.81 4.05
C GLN A 64 8.27 12.69 5.30
N GLN A 65 7.09 13.30 5.51
CA GLN A 65 6.79 14.06 6.73
C GLN A 65 6.84 13.23 8.01
N ARG A 66 6.70 11.90 7.93
CA ARG A 66 6.80 10.99 9.07
C ARG A 66 8.20 10.44 9.32
N LEU A 67 9.12 10.65 8.37
CA LEU A 67 10.55 10.44 8.58
C LEU A 67 11.15 11.58 9.44
N ASP A 68 10.44 12.71 9.55
CA ASP A 68 10.78 13.75 10.51
C ASP A 68 10.55 13.25 11.95
N PRO A 69 11.60 13.15 12.78
CA PRO A 69 11.49 12.67 14.16
C PRO A 69 10.60 13.56 15.04
N ALA A 70 10.29 14.79 14.63
CA ALA A 70 9.38 15.68 15.34
C ALA A 70 7.88 15.35 15.11
N ASN A 71 7.55 14.47 14.17
CA ASN A 71 6.16 14.16 13.82
C ASN A 71 5.68 12.84 14.45
N PRO A 72 4.80 12.87 15.46
CA PRO A 72 4.36 11.66 16.16
C PRO A 72 3.55 10.77 15.23
N THR A 73 4.13 9.64 14.83
CA THR A 73 3.45 8.59 14.07
C THR A 73 3.21 7.39 14.98
N ILE A 74 1.98 6.87 15.00
CA ILE A 74 1.68 5.60 15.68
C ILE A 74 2.38 4.48 14.89
N ARG A 75 3.44 3.90 15.47
CA ARG A 75 4.04 2.66 14.99
C ARG A 75 3.37 1.52 15.76
N GLY A 76 2.44 0.82 15.10
CA GLY A 76 1.96 -0.45 15.63
C GLY A 76 3.03 -1.51 15.42
N GLU A 77 3.41 -2.22 16.47
CA GLU A 77 4.10 -3.51 16.32
C GLU A 77 3.03 -4.56 16.01
N VAL A 78 3.22 -5.30 14.91
CA VAL A 78 2.36 -6.41 14.47
C VAL A 78 3.05 -7.74 14.72
#